data_AF-A0A410UG34-F1
#
_entry.id   AF-A0A410UG34-F1
#
_cell.length_a   1.000
_cell.length_b   1.000
_cell.length_c   1.000
_cell.angle_alpha   90.00
_cell.angle_beta   90.00
_cell.angle_gamma   90.00
#
_symmetry.space_group_name_H-M   'P 1'
#
loop_
_entity.id
_entity.type
_entity.pdbx_description
1 polymer ?
#
loop_
_entity_poly.entity_id
_entity_poly.type
_entity_poly.pdbx_seq_one_letter_code
_entity_poly.pdbx_strand_id
1 'polypeptide(L)'
;MTTQNIPKVELPRRITRGETVTLSGSEVVDERAIKKIALTLYGRDEKSSLAEIERVDTMSIRFTVPEDFPENNVARLLIQNGVGDRVFLGTVHVD
;
A
#
# COMPACT_ATOMS: atom_id res chain seq x y z
N MET A 1 -22.56 5.65 11.66
CA MET A 1 -21.14 5.96 11.43
C MET A 1 -20.43 4.62 11.32
N THR A 2 -20.03 4.21 10.12
CA THR A 2 -19.29 2.96 9.91
C THR A 2 -17.82 3.22 10.18
N THR A 3 -17.29 2.65 11.27
CA THR A 3 -15.86 2.61 11.54
C THR A 3 -15.21 1.84 10.40
N GLN A 4 -14.45 2.51 9.53
CA GLN A 4 -13.60 1.80 8.57
C GLN A 4 -12.57 1.01 9.39
N ASN A 5 -12.65 -0.32 9.34
CA ASN A 5 -11.60 -1.17 9.87
C ASN A 5 -10.36 -0.95 8.99
N ILE A 6 -9.45 -0.09 9.45
CA ILE A 6 -8.14 0.07 8.83
C ILE A 6 -7.37 -1.21 9.16
N PRO A 7 -6.99 -2.02 8.17
CA PRO A 7 -6.27 -3.26 8.45
C PRO A 7 -4.95 -2.91 9.15
N LYS A 8 -4.76 -3.45 10.35
CA LYS A 8 -3.49 -3.34 11.08
C LYS A 8 -2.46 -4.25 10.43
N VAL A 9 -1.65 -3.67 9.56
CA VAL A 9 -0.54 -4.33 8.86
C VAL A 9 0.81 -3.92 9.41
N GLU A 10 1.75 -4.86 9.43
CA GLU A 10 3.16 -4.61 9.65
C GLU A 10 3.77 -4.10 8.34
N LEU A 11 4.35 -2.90 8.39
CA LEU A 11 4.97 -2.27 7.24
C LEU A 11 6.49 -2.46 7.28
N PRO A 12 7.12 -2.84 6.15
CA PRO A 12 8.57 -2.80 6.03
C PRO A 12 9.06 -1.36 6.13
N ARG A 13 10.24 -1.15 6.74
CA ARG A 13 10.83 0.20 6.85
C ARG A 13 11.33 0.74 5.51
N ARG A 14 11.81 -0.14 4.64
CA ARG A 14 12.33 0.16 3.31
C ARG A 14 11.79 -0.86 2.30
N ILE A 15 11.51 -0.42 1.08
CA ILE A 15 11.08 -1.23 -0.05
C ILE A 15 11.83 -0.75 -1.30
N THR A 16 12.12 -1.64 -2.24
CA THR A 16 12.85 -1.30 -3.47
C THR A 16 11.88 -1.24 -4.65
N ARG A 17 12.13 -0.34 -5.61
CA ARG A 17 11.38 -0.33 -6.88
C ARG A 17 11.49 -1.66 -7.62
N GLY A 18 10.39 -2.14 -8.18
CA GLY A 18 10.31 -3.46 -8.83
C GLY A 18 10.29 -4.65 -7.86
N GLU A 19 10.44 -4.43 -6.55
CA GLU A 19 10.38 -5.49 -5.55
C GLU A 19 8.94 -5.90 -5.24
N THR A 20 8.73 -7.20 -5.06
CA THR A 20 7.47 -7.72 -4.52
C THR A 20 7.49 -7.65 -3.00
N VAL A 21 6.62 -6.81 -2.44
CA VAL A 21 6.47 -6.58 -1.01
C VAL A 21 5.29 -7.39 -0.47
N THR A 22 5.45 -8.04 0.68
CA THR A 22 4.36 -8.68 1.41
C THR A 22 4.10 -7.93 2.71
N LEU A 23 2.90 -7.40 2.87
CA LEU A 23 2.41 -6.79 4.12
C LEU A 23 1.66 -7.86 4.91
N SER A 24 2.08 -8.11 6.15
CA SER A 24 1.41 -9.06 7.05
C SER A 24 0.45 -8.32 7.97
N GLY A 25 -0.81 -8.74 8.01
CA GLY A 25 -1.87 -8.17 8.82
C GLY A 25 -2.24 -9.02 10.02
N SER A 26 -2.76 -8.38 11.07
CA SER A 26 -3.31 -9.04 12.26
C SER A 26 -4.84 -9.21 12.21
N GLU A 27 -5.50 -8.60 11.21
CA GLU A 27 -6.95 -8.61 11.03
C GLU A 27 -7.30 -9.13 9.63
N VAL A 28 -8.48 -9.73 9.51
CA VAL A 28 -8.98 -10.28 8.23
C VAL A 28 -9.12 -9.15 7.22
N VAL A 29 -8.33 -9.23 6.16
CA VAL A 29 -8.42 -8.32 5.03
C VAL A 29 -9.52 -8.83 4.10
N ASP A 30 -10.59 -8.06 3.89
CA ASP A 30 -11.59 -8.40 2.89
C ASP A 30 -11.00 -8.20 1.49
N GLU A 31 -10.65 -9.31 0.84
CA GLU A 31 -10.11 -9.35 -0.54
C GLU A 31 -11.00 -8.63 -1.55
N ARG A 32 -12.32 -8.56 -1.30
CA ARG A 32 -13.27 -7.92 -2.22
C ARG A 32 -13.25 -6.40 -2.07
N ALA A 33 -12.87 -5.92 -0.89
CA ALA A 33 -12.78 -4.50 -0.59
C ALA A 33 -11.51 -3.88 -1.16
N ILE A 34 -10.44 -4.65 -1.38
CA ILE A 34 -9.14 -4.12 -1.79
C ILE A 34 -8.88 -4.36 -3.27
N LYS A 35 -8.49 -3.31 -4.00
CA LYS A 35 -8.13 -3.42 -5.42
C LYS A 35 -6.69 -3.06 -5.73
N LYS A 36 -6.15 -2.01 -5.11
CA LYS A 36 -4.79 -1.51 -5.41
C LYS A 36 -4.09 -1.00 -4.16
N ILE A 37 -2.76 -0.96 -4.20
CA ILE A 37 -1.96 -0.18 -3.25
C ILE A 37 -1.54 1.12 -3.94
N ALA A 38 -1.91 2.25 -3.38
CA ALA A 38 -1.42 3.55 -3.82
C ALA A 38 -0.15 3.91 -3.02
N LEU A 39 0.96 4.13 -3.72
CA LEU A 39 2.16 4.73 -3.17
C LEU A 39 2.12 6.21 -3.52
N THR A 40 2.05 7.07 -2.51
CA THR A 40 2.02 8.53 -2.70
C THR A 40 3.25 9.16 -2.07
N LEU A 41 4.01 9.87 -2.88
CA LEU A 41 5.19 10.60 -2.45
C LEU A 41 4.81 11.67 -1.44
N TYR A 42 5.50 11.70 -0.31
CA TYR A 42 5.25 12.70 0.71
C TYR A 42 6.11 13.95 0.46
N GLY A 43 5.48 15.07 0.06
CA GLY A 43 6.23 16.30 -0.18
C GLY A 43 5.50 17.35 -0.99
N ARG A 44 6.24 18.36 -1.47
CA ARG A 44 5.72 19.52 -2.23
C ARG A 44 5.26 19.13 -3.66
N ASP A 45 5.78 18.02 -4.19
CA ASP A 45 5.45 17.44 -5.48
C ASP A 45 4.86 16.04 -5.28
N GLU A 46 3.63 15.97 -4.75
CA GLU A 46 2.94 14.69 -4.50
C GLU A 46 2.71 13.94 -5.84
N LYS A 47 3.53 12.91 -6.08
CA LYS A 47 3.32 11.93 -7.16
C LYS A 47 2.70 10.67 -6.55
N SER A 48 1.58 10.21 -7.11
CA SER A 48 1.01 8.91 -6.76
C SER A 48 1.25 7.90 -7.88
N SER A 49 1.80 6.74 -7.55
CA SER A 49 1.76 5.56 -8.42
C SER A 49 0.85 4.50 -7.80
N LEU A 50 0.12 3.79 -8.64
CA LEU A 50 -0.72 2.68 -8.23
C LEU A 50 0.04 1.37 -8.48
N ALA A 51 0.28 0.62 -7.43
CA ALA A 51 0.72 -0.76 -7.50
C ALA A 51 -0.49 -1.69 -7.63
N GLU A 52 -0.43 -2.59 -8.61
CA GLU A 52 -1.35 -3.71 -8.69
C GLU A 52 -1.04 -4.71 -7.57
N ILE A 53 -2.10 -5.24 -6.98
CA ILE A 53 -1.98 -6.27 -5.96
C ILE A 53 -1.87 -7.62 -6.65
N GLU A 54 -0.76 -8.30 -6.42
CA GLU A 54 -0.52 -9.64 -6.94
C GLU A 54 -1.42 -10.66 -6.23
N ARG A 55 -1.60 -10.52 -4.92
CA ARG A 55 -2.36 -11.45 -4.08
C ARG A 55 -2.84 -10.80 -2.80
N VAL A 56 -4.07 -11.11 -2.40
CA VAL A 56 -4.59 -10.86 -1.05
C VAL A 56 -4.89 -12.22 -0.43
N ASP A 57 -4.27 -12.51 0.71
CA ASP A 57 -4.67 -13.61 1.57
C ASP A 57 -5.36 -13.03 2.82
N THR A 58 -6.02 -13.89 3.59
CA THR A 58 -6.78 -13.51 4.80
C THR A 58 -5.98 -12.62 5.77
N MET A 59 -4.65 -12.77 5.81
CA MET A 59 -3.74 -12.06 6.71
C MET A 59 -2.56 -11.41 5.99
N SER A 60 -2.56 -11.31 4.66
CA SER A 60 -1.45 -10.66 3.95
C SER A 60 -1.84 -10.05 2.62
N ILE A 61 -1.11 -9.02 2.22
CA ILE A 61 -1.26 -8.35 0.93
C ILE A 61 0.09 -8.35 0.24
N ARG A 62 0.14 -8.84 -1.00
CA ARG A 62 1.34 -8.84 -1.82
C ARG A 62 1.16 -7.92 -3.03
N PHE A 63 2.13 -7.05 -3.26
CA PHE A 63 2.13 -6.12 -4.39
C PHE A 63 3.56 -5.86 -4.86
N THR A 64 3.72 -5.48 -6.13
CA THR A 64 5.01 -5.05 -6.68
C THR A 64 5.14 -3.53 -6.57
N VAL A 65 6.28 -3.02 -6.09
CA VAL A 65 6.55 -1.58 -6.09
C VAL A 65 6.73 -1.09 -7.54
N PRO A 66 6.01 -0.04 -7.99
CA PRO A 66 6.13 0.44 -9.36
C PRO A 66 7.55 0.95 -9.67
N GLU A 67 8.12 0.51 -10.79
CA GLU A 67 9.48 0.90 -11.20
C GLU A 67 9.62 2.41 -11.49
N ASP A 68 8.50 3.05 -11.86
CA ASP A 68 8.40 4.47 -12.18
C ASP A 68 8.19 5.37 -10.95
N PHE A 69 8.06 4.77 -9.75
CA PHE A 69 7.97 5.53 -8.52
C PHE A 69 9.34 6.17 -8.21
N PRO A 70 9.41 7.40 -7.65
CA PRO A 70 10.70 8.02 -7.36
C PRO A 70 11.48 7.32 -6.25
N GLU A 71 12.77 7.06 -6.50
CA GLU A 71 13.73 6.47 -5.55
C GLU A 71 14.17 7.45 -4.46
N ASN A 72 14.74 6.92 -3.37
CA ASN A 72 15.27 7.68 -2.22
C ASN A 72 14.25 8.65 -1.61
N ASN A 73 12.99 8.22 -1.53
CA ASN A 73 11.87 9.05 -1.08
C ASN A 73 11.00 8.34 -0.06
N VAL A 74 10.34 9.14 0.79
CA VAL A 74 9.33 8.61 1.72
C VAL A 74 7.97 8.56 1.00
N ALA A 75 7.38 7.37 0.96
CA ALA A 75 6.06 7.14 0.39
C ALA A 75 5.05 6.83 1.50
N ARG A 76 3.84 7.37 1.35
CA ARG A 76 2.65 6.92 2.06
C ARG A 76 2.06 5.72 1.33
N LEU A 77 1.86 4.62 2.04
CA LEU A 77 1.09 3.49 1.53
C LEU A 77 -0.38 3.67 1.89
N LEU A 78 -1.22 3.59 0.88
CA LEU A 78 -2.66 3.60 1.04
C LEU A 78 -3.26 2.38 0.33
N ILE A 79 -4.24 1.76 0.96
CA ILE A 79 -5.09 0.76 0.30
C ILE A 79 -6.17 1.52 -0.46
N GLN A 80 -6.35 1.20 -1.74
CA GLN A 80 -7.44 1.73 -2.54
C GLN A 80 -8.49 0.64 -2.78
N ASN A 81 -9.74 0.95 -2.45
CA ASN A 81 -10.87 0.05 -2.66
C ASN A 81 -11.43 0.14 -4.10
N GLY A 82 -12.40 -0.72 -4.42
CA GLY A 82 -13.02 -0.77 -5.75
C GLY A 82 -13.87 0.44 -6.15
N VAL A 83 -14.17 1.34 -5.21
CA VAL A 83 -14.89 2.61 -5.46
C VAL A 83 -13.97 3.84 -5.42
N GLY A 84 -12.67 3.64 -5.18
CA GLY A 84 -11.65 4.69 -5.20
C GLY A 84 -11.30 5.31 -3.85
N ASP A 85 -11.94 4.89 -2.75
CA ASP A 85 -11.54 5.36 -1.41
C ASP A 85 -10.17 4.85 -1.05
N ARG A 86 -9.41 5.68 -0.34
CA ARG A 86 -8.05 5.39 0.10
C ARG A 86 -7.96 5.38 1.62
N VAL A 87 -7.39 4.30 2.15
CA VAL A 87 -7.13 4.13 3.57
C VAL A 87 -5.63 4.13 3.81
N PHE A 88 -5.14 5.06 4.63
CA PHE A 88 -3.73 5.16 4.96
C PHE A 88 -3.28 4.00 5.86
N LEU A 89 -2.17 3.34 5.49
CA LEU A 89 -1.55 2.29 6.29
C LEU A 89 -0.33 2.79 7.07
N GLY A 90 0.47 3.65 6.46
CA GLY A 90 1.72 4.14 7.05
C GLY A 90 2.68 4.68 6.00
N THR A 91 3.92 4.93 6.44
CA THR A 91 5.00 5.46 5.59
C THR A 91 6.16 4.49 5.50
N VAL A 92 6.77 4.41 4.32
CA VAL A 92 7.95 3.60 4.05
C VAL A 92 8.97 4.39 3.24
N HIS A 93 10.24 4.02 3.32
CA HIS A 93 11.26 4.53 2.41
C HIS A 93 11.28 3.68 1.15
N VAL A 94 11.23 4.31 -0.02
CA VAL A 94 11.43 3.64 -1.31
C VAL A 94 12.85 3.88 -1.78
N ASP A 95 13.59 2.79 -2.00
CA ASP A 95 14.92 2.76 -2.60
C ASP A 95 14.84 2.49 -4.12
#